data_AF-A0A6I7NAS2-F1
#
_entry.id   AF-A0A6I7NAS2-F1
#
_cell.length_a   1.000
_cell.length_b   1.000
_cell.length_c   1.000
_cell.angle_alpha   90.00
_cell.angle_beta   90.00
_cell.angle_gamma   90.00
#
_symmetry.space_group_name_H-M   'P 1'
#
loop_
_entity.id
_entity.type
_entity.pdbx_description
1 polymer ?
#
loop_
_entity_poly.entity_id
_entity_poly.type
_entity_poly.pdbx_seq_one_letter_code
_entity_poly.pdbx_strand_id
1 'polypeptide(L)'
;MLVVLLVLLLILAGAWIAYLLQAQRDVPVTLTPQEQRALDLKLAALRDAAVAEPRPEAMPSPAPEDDADRALVPEIYAEDPDERRIRFTERELNAAIARDPALAGRAAIRLSPGQVSASFLIDVPEDLPLLGGRSLRVRTGLQLLTRDERLEARLLGISVGGVPLPDAWLGGWKGNDLLATSGLGGFGAGIEALEVREGELELLLAP
;
A
#
# COMPACT_ATOMS: atom_id res chain seq x y z
N MET A 1 12.49 43.72 -8.29
CA MET A 1 12.43 42.24 -8.50
C MET A 1 11.99 41.47 -7.26
N LEU A 2 12.54 41.71 -6.05
CA LEU A 2 12.19 40.93 -4.84
C LEU A 2 10.71 40.98 -4.43
N VAL A 3 10.07 42.16 -4.55
CA VAL A 3 8.64 42.35 -4.21
C VAL A 3 7.71 41.59 -5.17
N VAL A 4 8.06 41.53 -6.46
CA VAL A 4 7.28 40.80 -7.48
C VAL A 4 7.36 39.30 -7.22
N LEU A 5 8.52 38.81 -6.79
CA LEU A 5 8.72 37.40 -6.46
C LEU A 5 7.94 36.97 -5.21
N LEU A 6 7.91 37.83 -4.18
CA LEU A 6 7.15 37.59 -2.95
C LEU A 6 5.64 37.53 -3.21
N VAL A 7 5.12 38.43 -4.05
CA VAL A 7 3.70 38.45 -4.43
C VAL A 7 3.32 37.21 -5.24
N LEU A 8 4.17 36.77 -6.17
CA LEU A 8 3.96 35.53 -6.93
C LEU A 8 3.93 34.29 -6.03
N LEU A 9 4.80 34.24 -5.02
CA LEU A 9 4.88 33.12 -4.09
C LEU A 9 3.65 33.04 -3.17
N LEU A 10 3.12 34.18 -2.73
CA LEU A 10 1.89 34.24 -1.95
C LEU A 10 0.65 33.83 -2.76
N ILE A 11 0.61 34.15 -4.07
CA ILE A 11 -0.47 33.73 -4.97
C ILE A 11 -0.43 32.21 -5.19
N LEU A 12 0.75 31.63 -5.40
CA LEU A 12 0.93 30.19 -5.55
C LEU A 12 0.58 29.42 -4.27
N ALA A 13 0.95 29.93 -3.09
CA ALA A 13 0.60 29.32 -1.81
C ALA A 13 -0.92 29.38 -1.53
N GLY A 14 -1.58 30.49 -1.84
CA GLY A 14 -3.03 30.64 -1.70
C GLY A 14 -3.82 29.73 -2.64
N ALA A 15 -3.36 29.59 -3.89
CA ALA A 15 -3.94 28.66 -4.85
C ALA A 15 -3.79 27.20 -4.41
N TRP A 16 -2.66 26.84 -3.81
CA TRP A 16 -2.41 25.48 -3.31
C TRP A 16 -3.28 25.12 -2.09
N ILE A 17 -3.50 26.05 -1.16
CA ILE A 17 -4.35 25.84 0.02
C ILE A 17 -5.84 25.73 -0.36
N ALA A 18 -6.30 26.51 -1.35
CA ALA A 18 -7.66 26.43 -1.87
C ALA A 18 -7.93 25.09 -2.58
N TYR A 19 -6.93 24.54 -3.29
CA TYR A 19 -6.99 23.25 -3.96
C TYR A 19 -7.16 22.06 -2.99
N LEU A 20 -6.61 22.15 -1.77
CA LEU A 20 -6.67 21.06 -0.78
C LEU A 20 -8.01 20.97 -0.02
N LEU A 21 -8.80 22.05 0.04
CA LEU A 21 -9.96 22.15 0.95
C LEU A 21 -11.33 21.90 0.29
N GLN A 22 -11.42 21.78 -1.04
CA GLN A 22 -12.69 21.51 -1.74
C GLN A 22 -12.97 20.02 -1.99
N ALA A 23 -12.16 19.12 -1.41
CA ALA A 23 -12.33 17.66 -1.41
C ALA A 23 -13.44 17.14 -0.46
N GLN A 24 -14.59 17.82 -0.35
CA GLN A 24 -15.64 17.41 0.60
C GLN A 24 -17.04 17.71 0.04
N ARG A 25 -17.76 16.67 -0.42
CA ARG A 25 -19.17 16.43 -0.07
C ARG A 25 -19.69 15.11 -0.65
N ASP A 26 -20.02 14.22 0.29
CA ASP A 26 -20.56 12.88 0.09
C ASP A 26 -21.98 12.88 -0.50
N VAL A 27 -22.28 11.85 -1.30
CA VAL A 27 -23.66 11.47 -1.61
C VAL A 27 -23.87 10.02 -1.16
N PRO A 28 -24.79 9.74 -0.23
CA PRO A 28 -25.01 8.40 0.31
C PRO A 28 -25.67 7.50 -0.74
N VAL A 29 -25.17 6.27 -0.85
CA VAL A 29 -25.77 5.22 -1.68
C VAL A 29 -27.01 4.69 -0.97
N THR A 30 -28.19 4.92 -1.56
CA THR A 30 -29.46 4.38 -1.05
C THR A 30 -29.65 2.94 -1.51
N LEU A 31 -29.70 2.00 -0.57
CA LEU A 31 -29.95 0.59 -0.85
C LEU A 31 -31.38 0.38 -1.37
N THR A 32 -31.54 -0.51 -2.33
CA THR A 32 -32.86 -0.95 -2.79
C THR A 32 -33.55 -1.79 -1.69
N PRO A 33 -34.90 -1.89 -1.69
CA PRO A 33 -35.63 -2.67 -0.68
C PRO A 33 -35.23 -4.15 -0.61
N GLN A 34 -34.65 -4.69 -1.69
CA GLN A 34 -34.16 -6.06 -1.75
C GLN A 34 -32.77 -6.20 -1.11
N GLU A 35 -31.89 -5.21 -1.30
CA GLU A 35 -30.56 -5.17 -0.68
C GLU A 35 -30.65 -4.92 0.82
N GLN A 36 -31.59 -4.09 1.27
CA GLN A 36 -31.83 -3.87 2.70
C GLN A 36 -32.22 -5.17 3.41
N ARG A 37 -33.08 -5.99 2.80
CA ARG A 37 -33.48 -7.30 3.34
C ARG A 37 -32.32 -8.31 3.36
N ALA A 38 -31.47 -8.28 2.34
CA ALA A 38 -30.28 -9.14 2.31
C ALA A 38 -29.26 -8.72 3.38
N LEU A 39 -29.15 -7.43 3.68
CA LEU A 39 -28.32 -6.91 4.75
C LEU A 39 -28.86 -7.28 6.14
N ASP A 40 -30.15 -7.14 6.36
CA ASP A 40 -30.80 -7.47 7.65
C ASP A 40 -30.64 -8.96 8.00
N LEU A 41 -30.74 -9.85 7.00
CA LEU A 41 -30.49 -11.28 7.16
C LEU A 41 -29.04 -11.60 7.54
N LYS A 42 -28.07 -10.88 6.94
CA LYS A 42 -26.65 -11.07 7.26
C LYS A 42 -26.30 -10.57 8.65
N LEU A 43 -26.90 -9.45 9.07
CA LEU A 43 -26.70 -8.90 10.41
C LEU A 43 -27.32 -9.80 11.50
N ALA A 44 -28.45 -10.44 11.23
CA ALA A 44 -29.05 -11.40 12.15
C ALA A 44 -28.14 -12.62 12.36
N ALA A 45 -27.58 -13.19 11.29
CA ALA A 45 -26.66 -14.33 11.37
C ALA A 45 -25.37 -14.02 12.15
N LEU A 46 -24.84 -12.80 12.01
CA LEU A 46 -23.67 -12.34 12.76
C LEU A 46 -23.97 -12.13 14.25
N ARG A 47 -25.20 -11.71 14.60
CA ARG A 47 -25.59 -11.50 15.99
C ARG A 47 -25.81 -12.83 16.73
N ASP A 48 -26.34 -13.84 16.04
CA ASP A 48 -26.53 -15.17 16.62
C ASP A 48 -25.18 -15.91 16.77
N ALA A 49 -24.21 -15.67 15.88
CA ALA A 49 -22.84 -16.15 16.01
C ALA A 49 -22.09 -15.53 17.22
N ALA A 50 -22.49 -14.34 17.67
CA ALA A 50 -21.87 -13.63 18.79
C ALA A 50 -22.41 -14.07 20.18
N VAL A 51 -23.50 -14.85 20.26
CA VAL A 51 -24.16 -15.23 21.52
C VAL A 51 -24.22 -16.75 21.74
N ALA A 52 -23.23 -17.51 21.26
CA ALA A 52 -23.14 -18.93 21.57
C ALA A 52 -22.66 -19.14 23.01
N GLU A 53 -23.60 -19.43 23.92
CA GLU A 53 -23.34 -19.85 25.31
C GLU A 53 -22.50 -21.15 25.40
N PRO A 54 -21.71 -21.34 26.48
CA PRO A 54 -20.80 -22.47 26.59
C PRO A 54 -21.57 -23.76 26.96
N ARG A 55 -21.41 -24.81 26.15
CA ARG A 55 -21.89 -26.17 26.47
C ARG A 55 -20.71 -27.08 26.82
N PRO A 56 -20.82 -27.98 27.83
CA PRO A 56 -19.67 -28.63 28.44
C PRO A 56 -19.08 -29.78 27.61
N GLU A 57 -17.80 -30.00 27.93
CA GLU A 57 -16.83 -31.00 27.47
C GLU A 57 -17.35 -32.39 27.11
N ALA A 58 -16.90 -32.90 25.95
CA ALA A 58 -16.69 -34.32 25.72
C ALA A 58 -15.50 -34.52 24.76
N MET A 59 -14.46 -35.24 25.21
CA MET A 59 -13.28 -35.62 24.41
C MET A 59 -13.65 -36.61 23.29
N PRO A 60 -12.88 -36.70 22.18
CA PRO A 60 -11.82 -37.73 22.12
C PRO A 60 -10.56 -37.38 21.27
N SER A 61 -9.51 -38.17 21.44
CA SER A 61 -8.21 -38.19 20.71
C SER A 61 -8.29 -39.06 19.41
N PRO A 62 -7.23 -39.24 18.58
CA PRO A 62 -6.41 -38.28 17.82
C PRO A 62 -6.33 -38.56 16.27
N ALA A 63 -6.31 -37.48 15.47
CA ALA A 63 -5.63 -37.17 14.18
C ALA A 63 -5.69 -38.14 12.95
N PRO A 64 -5.35 -37.73 11.69
CA PRO A 64 -5.10 -36.39 11.10
C PRO A 64 -5.77 -36.19 9.71
N GLU A 65 -6.57 -35.14 9.47
CA GLU A 65 -6.97 -34.76 8.10
C GLU A 65 -6.98 -33.22 7.92
N ASP A 66 -6.52 -32.78 6.75
CA ASP A 66 -6.53 -31.39 6.28
C ASP A 66 -7.95 -30.81 6.34
N ASP A 67 -8.20 -29.91 7.29
CA ASP A 67 -9.53 -29.34 7.50
C ASP A 67 -9.51 -27.82 7.41
N ALA A 68 -10.33 -27.31 6.49
CA ALA A 68 -10.76 -25.91 6.39
C ALA A 68 -11.66 -25.45 7.57
N ASP A 69 -11.70 -26.25 8.65
CA ASP A 69 -12.49 -26.09 9.88
C ASP A 69 -11.59 -26.01 11.15
N ARG A 70 -10.34 -25.55 11.03
CA ARG A 70 -9.49 -25.33 12.21
C ARG A 70 -9.98 -24.11 13.00
N ALA A 71 -10.79 -24.37 14.03
CA ALA A 71 -10.88 -23.49 15.20
C ALA A 71 -9.46 -23.12 15.65
N LEU A 72 -9.18 -21.83 15.86
CA LEU A 72 -7.88 -21.37 16.31
C LEU A 72 -7.59 -21.96 17.69
N VAL A 73 -6.68 -22.94 17.76
CA VAL A 73 -6.19 -23.50 19.02
C VAL A 73 -5.06 -22.61 19.52
N PRO A 74 -5.13 -22.03 20.73
CA PRO A 74 -4.03 -21.24 21.27
C PRO A 74 -2.80 -22.11 21.51
N GLU A 75 -1.69 -21.79 20.84
CA GLU A 75 -0.38 -22.43 21.01
C GLU A 75 0.58 -21.51 21.77
N ILE A 76 1.62 -22.07 22.40
CA ILE A 76 2.68 -21.27 23.02
C ILE A 76 3.49 -20.60 21.92
N TYR A 77 3.63 -19.28 22.00
CA TYR A 77 4.41 -18.52 21.03
C TYR A 77 5.89 -18.95 21.04
N ALA A 78 6.39 -19.31 19.87
CA ALA A 78 7.79 -19.58 19.59
C ALA A 78 8.12 -19.00 18.21
N GLU A 79 9.31 -18.41 18.06
CA GLU A 79 9.81 -17.94 16.77
C GLU A 79 10.67 -19.02 16.11
N ASP A 80 10.31 -19.41 14.90
CA ASP A 80 11.16 -20.24 14.04
C ASP A 80 12.08 -19.33 13.20
N PRO A 81 13.42 -19.44 13.35
CA PRO A 81 14.36 -18.69 12.51
C PRO A 81 14.19 -18.93 11.01
N ASP A 82 13.72 -20.12 10.61
CA ASP A 82 13.55 -20.49 9.19
C ASP A 82 12.32 -19.82 8.56
N GLU A 83 11.34 -19.39 9.36
CA GLU A 83 10.14 -18.66 8.89
C GLU A 83 10.41 -17.16 8.59
N ARG A 84 11.61 -16.67 8.91
CA ARG A 84 12.00 -15.25 8.69
C ARG A 84 12.31 -14.92 7.23
N ARG A 85 12.25 -15.91 6.32
CA ARG A 85 12.41 -15.73 4.88
C ARG A 85 11.05 -15.64 4.21
N ILE A 86 10.75 -14.49 3.63
CA ILE A 86 9.50 -14.28 2.92
C ILE A 86 9.81 -13.99 1.45
N ARG A 87 9.02 -14.58 0.56
CA ARG A 87 9.14 -14.42 -0.89
C ARG A 87 7.82 -13.95 -1.46
N PHE A 88 7.90 -13.01 -2.39
CA PHE A 88 6.77 -12.53 -3.15
C PHE A 88 7.12 -12.53 -4.63
N THR A 89 6.26 -13.13 -5.44
CA THR A 89 6.29 -12.94 -6.89
C THR A 89 5.62 -11.61 -7.26
N GLU A 90 6.04 -11.03 -8.39
CA GLU A 90 5.38 -9.84 -8.96
C GLU A 90 3.88 -10.08 -9.15
N ARG A 91 3.49 -11.31 -9.51
CA ARG A 91 2.10 -11.69 -9.69
C ARG A 91 1.33 -11.66 -8.36
N GLU A 92 1.91 -12.16 -7.26
CA GLU A 92 1.28 -12.13 -5.94
C GLU A 92 1.13 -10.69 -5.43
N LEU A 93 2.15 -9.86 -5.59
CA LEU A 93 2.05 -8.43 -5.22
C LEU A 93 0.95 -7.73 -6.01
N ASN A 94 0.90 -7.91 -7.33
CA ASN A 94 -0.15 -7.31 -8.16
C ASN A 94 -1.54 -7.91 -7.86
N ALA A 95 -1.64 -9.19 -7.52
CA ALA A 95 -2.89 -9.79 -7.09
C ALA A 95 -3.37 -9.22 -5.75
N ALA A 96 -2.46 -8.97 -4.81
CA ALA A 96 -2.77 -8.31 -3.55
C ALA A 96 -3.24 -6.86 -3.78
N ILE A 97 -2.56 -6.11 -4.64
CA ILE A 97 -2.99 -4.75 -5.06
C ILE A 97 -4.40 -4.77 -5.67
N ALA A 98 -4.70 -5.76 -6.50
CA ALA A 98 -5.99 -5.88 -7.16
C ALA A 98 -7.15 -6.21 -6.20
N ARG A 99 -6.88 -6.62 -4.95
CA ARG A 99 -7.93 -6.85 -3.93
C ARG A 99 -8.50 -5.55 -3.36
N ASP A 100 -7.73 -4.46 -3.39
CA ASP A 100 -8.22 -3.15 -2.99
C ASP A 100 -8.94 -2.49 -4.17
N PRO A 101 -10.27 -2.23 -4.09
CA PRO A 101 -11.00 -1.57 -5.15
C PRO A 101 -10.45 -0.20 -5.55
N ALA A 102 -9.80 0.52 -4.63
CA ALA A 102 -9.20 1.82 -4.91
C ALA A 102 -7.92 1.72 -5.76
N LEU A 103 -7.27 0.56 -5.76
CA LEU A 103 -6.00 0.31 -6.46
C LEU A 103 -6.15 -0.63 -7.66
N ALA A 104 -7.21 -1.45 -7.69
CA ALA A 104 -7.48 -2.41 -8.76
C ALA A 104 -7.51 -1.74 -10.14
N GLY A 105 -6.63 -2.19 -11.05
CA GLY A 105 -6.48 -1.61 -12.40
C GLY A 105 -5.87 -0.21 -12.43
N ARG A 106 -5.53 0.36 -11.26
CA ARG A 106 -4.99 1.72 -11.11
C ARG A 106 -3.56 1.73 -10.59
N ALA A 107 -3.14 0.68 -9.89
CA ALA A 107 -1.77 0.51 -9.44
C ALA A 107 -1.20 -0.82 -9.94
N ALA A 108 0.10 -0.83 -10.23
CA ALA A 108 0.84 -2.03 -10.58
C ALA A 108 2.31 -1.89 -10.18
N ILE A 109 2.92 -3.01 -9.82
CA ILE A 109 4.34 -3.14 -9.51
C ILE A 109 5.02 -3.99 -10.58
N ARG A 110 6.25 -3.61 -10.94
CA ARG A 110 7.18 -4.43 -11.71
C ARG A 110 8.47 -4.63 -10.92
N LEU A 111 8.92 -5.88 -10.84
CA LEU A 111 10.15 -6.30 -10.18
C LEU A 111 11.21 -6.59 -11.25
N SER A 112 12.30 -5.83 -11.20
CA SER A 112 13.47 -6.02 -12.06
C SER A 112 14.72 -6.12 -11.18
N PRO A 113 15.82 -6.71 -11.66
CA PRO A 113 17.03 -6.89 -10.86
C PRO A 113 17.46 -5.62 -10.12
N GLY A 114 17.42 -5.66 -8.78
CA GLY A 114 17.75 -4.55 -7.88
C GLY A 114 16.79 -3.35 -7.88
N GLN A 115 15.63 -3.44 -8.53
CA GLN A 115 14.70 -2.32 -8.69
C GLN A 115 13.24 -2.73 -8.58
N VAL A 116 12.47 -1.94 -7.84
CA VAL A 116 11.01 -1.97 -7.83
C VAL A 116 10.50 -0.75 -8.58
N SER A 117 9.73 -0.97 -9.63
CA SER A 117 9.00 0.07 -10.35
C SER A 117 7.53 0.01 -9.98
N ALA A 118 6.92 1.13 -9.62
CA ALA A 118 5.48 1.21 -9.40
C ALA A 118 4.84 2.20 -10.38
N SER A 119 3.66 1.87 -10.89
CA SER A 119 2.87 2.71 -11.78
C SER A 119 1.50 2.94 -11.18
N PHE A 120 1.03 4.18 -11.22
CA PHE A 120 -0.27 4.61 -10.72
C PHE A 120 -1.03 5.37 -11.80
N LEU A 121 -2.33 5.16 -11.87
CA LEU A 121 -3.28 6.01 -12.59
C LEU A 121 -3.97 6.89 -11.57
N ILE A 122 -3.70 8.19 -11.65
CA ILE A 122 -4.28 9.20 -10.77
C ILE A 122 -5.28 9.99 -11.60
N ASP A 123 -6.54 10.02 -11.18
CA ASP A 123 -7.53 10.83 -11.86
C ASP A 123 -7.31 12.28 -11.50
N VAL A 124 -7.23 13.12 -12.53
CA VAL A 124 -7.12 14.56 -12.39
C VAL A 124 -8.52 15.10 -12.18
N PRO A 125 -8.78 15.80 -11.07
CA PRO A 125 -10.05 16.48 -10.82
C PRO A 125 -10.51 17.30 -12.04
N GLU A 126 -11.79 17.19 -12.41
CA GLU A 126 -12.37 17.80 -13.62
C GLU A 126 -12.29 19.33 -13.64
N ASP A 127 -12.21 19.95 -12.47
CA ASP A 127 -12.10 21.39 -12.23
C ASP A 127 -10.69 21.93 -12.53
N LEU A 128 -9.70 21.06 -12.75
CA LEU A 128 -8.36 21.50 -13.11
C LEU A 128 -8.28 21.95 -14.58
N PRO A 129 -7.77 23.17 -14.83
CA PRO A 129 -7.62 23.67 -16.18
C PRO A 129 -6.66 22.76 -16.99
N LEU A 130 -6.97 22.58 -18.27
CA LEU A 130 -6.21 21.82 -19.28
C LEU A 130 -6.22 20.27 -19.16
N LEU A 131 -6.23 19.72 -17.94
CA LEU A 131 -6.04 18.27 -17.71
C LEU A 131 -7.18 17.59 -16.94
N GLY A 132 -8.19 18.34 -16.49
CA GLY A 132 -9.32 17.79 -15.74
C GLY A 132 -10.08 16.67 -16.46
N GLY A 133 -10.52 15.68 -15.70
CA GLY A 133 -11.26 14.51 -16.20
C GLY A 133 -10.38 13.47 -16.92
N ARG A 134 -9.06 13.67 -16.94
CA ARG A 134 -8.10 12.71 -17.49
C ARG A 134 -7.43 11.93 -16.37
N SER A 135 -7.04 10.70 -16.65
CA SER A 135 -6.15 9.96 -15.77
C SER A 135 -4.69 10.23 -16.16
N LEU A 136 -3.88 10.66 -15.19
CA LEU A 136 -2.44 10.80 -15.34
C LEU A 136 -1.74 9.53 -14.89
N ARG A 137 -0.85 9.03 -15.73
CA ARG A 137 0.05 7.95 -15.35
C ARG A 137 1.24 8.52 -14.59
N VAL A 138 1.39 8.10 -13.35
CA VAL A 138 2.59 8.33 -12.54
C VAL A 138 3.42 7.05 -12.52
N ARG A 139 4.73 7.17 -12.72
CA ARG A 139 5.66 6.04 -12.55
C ARG A 139 6.76 6.45 -11.60
N THR A 140 7.09 5.57 -10.66
CA THR A 140 8.20 5.71 -9.72
C THR A 140 9.12 4.51 -9.82
N GLY A 141 10.42 4.74 -9.62
CA GLY A 141 11.43 3.70 -9.54
C GLY A 141 12.19 3.81 -8.22
N LEU A 142 12.27 2.70 -7.50
CA LEU A 142 13.04 2.54 -6.27
C LEU A 142 14.14 1.52 -6.52
N GLN A 143 15.37 1.86 -6.16
CA GLN A 143 16.44 0.90 -6.05
C GLN A 143 16.45 0.38 -4.61
N LEU A 144 16.36 -0.93 -4.46
CA LEU A 144 16.47 -1.58 -3.15
C LEU A 144 17.81 -2.30 -3.09
N LEU A 145 18.59 -2.02 -2.06
CA LEU A 145 19.90 -2.62 -1.86
C LEU A 145 20.19 -2.79 -0.38
N THR A 146 20.80 -3.92 -0.04
CA THR A 146 21.35 -4.15 1.30
C THR A 146 22.83 -3.76 1.29
N ARG A 147 23.21 -2.81 2.13
CA ARG A 147 24.59 -2.37 2.33
C ARG A 147 24.89 -2.36 3.82
N ASP A 148 25.99 -2.98 4.23
CA ASP A 148 26.43 -3.02 5.64
C ASP A 148 25.29 -3.47 6.58
N GLU A 149 24.58 -4.54 6.20
CA GLU A 149 23.43 -5.11 6.94
C GLU A 149 22.25 -4.13 7.14
N ARG A 150 22.19 -3.08 6.33
CA ARG A 150 21.08 -2.11 6.31
C ARG A 150 20.41 -2.09 4.95
N LEU A 151 19.09 -2.18 4.95
CA LEU A 151 18.29 -1.90 3.77
C LEU A 151 18.32 -0.41 3.45
N GLU A 152 18.65 -0.08 2.20
CA GLU A 152 18.48 1.25 1.63
C GLU A 152 17.44 1.20 0.51
N ALA A 153 16.52 2.18 0.49
CA ALA A 153 15.54 2.34 -0.57
C ALA A 153 15.76 3.69 -1.28
N ARG A 154 16.56 3.68 -2.35
CA ARG A 154 16.93 4.91 -3.06
C ARG A 154 15.91 5.28 -4.14
N LEU A 155 15.45 6.52 -4.13
CA LEU A 155 14.55 7.03 -5.17
C LEU A 155 15.31 7.27 -6.48
N LEU A 156 15.04 6.48 -7.51
CA LEU A 156 15.63 6.70 -8.84
C LEU A 156 14.94 7.86 -9.56
N GLY A 157 13.61 7.96 -9.42
CA GLY A 157 12.87 9.10 -9.93
C GLY A 157 11.37 8.86 -10.03
N ILE A 158 10.68 9.94 -10.37
CA ILE A 158 9.23 9.99 -10.58
C ILE A 158 8.96 10.63 -11.94
N SER A 159 8.01 10.09 -12.68
CA SER A 159 7.51 10.67 -13.94
C SER A 159 5.99 10.78 -13.90
N VAL A 160 5.46 11.83 -14.54
CA VAL A 160 4.02 12.11 -14.64
C VAL A 160 3.68 12.32 -16.11
N GLY A 161 2.71 11.57 -16.63
CA GLY A 161 2.35 11.63 -18.05
C GLY A 161 3.49 11.25 -19.01
N GLY A 162 4.50 10.51 -18.52
CA GLY A 162 5.71 10.19 -19.29
C GLY A 162 6.82 11.23 -19.21
N VAL A 163 6.61 12.36 -18.54
CA VAL A 163 7.63 13.40 -18.34
C VAL A 163 8.31 13.20 -16.98
N PRO A 164 9.64 13.03 -16.92
CA PRO A 164 10.36 12.89 -15.65
C PRO A 164 10.35 14.22 -14.88
N LEU A 165 10.05 14.16 -13.58
CA LEU A 165 10.06 15.35 -12.72
C LEU A 165 11.51 15.74 -12.37
N PRO A 166 11.88 17.04 -12.40
CA PRO A 166 13.18 17.51 -11.94
C PRO A 166 13.41 17.22 -10.45
N ASP A 167 14.64 16.93 -10.06
CA ASP A 167 14.98 16.65 -8.66
C ASP A 167 14.67 17.84 -7.74
N ALA A 168 14.92 19.06 -8.21
CA ALA A 168 14.59 20.28 -7.47
C ALA A 168 13.10 20.41 -7.13
N TRP A 169 12.20 19.82 -7.93
CA TRP A 169 10.77 19.81 -7.65
C TRP A 169 10.38 18.70 -6.68
N LEU A 170 11.18 17.64 -6.61
CA LEU A 170 11.04 16.56 -5.65
C LEU A 170 11.72 16.86 -4.32
N GLY A 171 12.22 18.10 -4.12
CA GLY A 171 12.89 18.48 -2.88
C GLY A 171 14.28 17.87 -2.71
N GLY A 172 14.94 17.48 -3.81
CA GLY A 172 16.29 16.89 -3.77
C GLY A 172 16.32 15.43 -3.34
N TRP A 173 15.19 14.70 -3.42
CA TRP A 173 15.09 13.32 -2.92
C TRP A 173 15.67 12.27 -3.86
N LYS A 174 15.92 12.57 -5.14
CA LYS A 174 16.46 11.57 -6.05
C LYS A 174 17.87 11.15 -5.61
N GLY A 175 18.10 9.85 -5.60
CA GLY A 175 19.36 9.22 -5.19
C GLY A 175 19.55 9.09 -3.69
N ASN A 176 18.71 9.72 -2.87
CA ASN A 176 18.77 9.59 -1.41
C ASN A 176 18.08 8.32 -0.94
N ASP A 177 18.57 7.76 0.16
CA ASP A 177 17.91 6.66 0.85
C ASP A 177 16.66 7.16 1.58
N LEU A 178 15.50 6.76 1.06
CA LEU A 178 14.21 7.13 1.61
C LEU A 178 13.99 6.55 3.01
N LEU A 179 14.58 5.40 3.35
CA LEU A 179 14.40 4.79 4.68
C LEU A 179 15.12 5.60 5.76
N ALA A 180 16.33 6.08 5.47
CA ALA A 180 17.06 6.97 6.36
C ALA A 180 16.43 8.37 6.46
N THR A 181 15.89 8.90 5.34
CA THR A 181 15.30 10.24 5.33
C THR A 181 13.82 10.28 5.77
N SER A 182 13.16 9.12 5.83
CA SER A 182 11.79 9.00 6.34
C SER A 182 11.82 8.51 7.79
N GLY A 183 10.72 8.72 8.52
CA GLY A 183 10.53 8.10 9.84
C GLY A 183 10.43 6.56 9.81
N LEU A 184 10.72 5.92 8.67
CA LEU A 184 10.64 4.48 8.44
C LEU A 184 11.96 3.75 8.70
N GLY A 185 12.95 4.40 9.33
CA GLY A 185 14.22 3.77 9.67
C GLY A 185 14.06 2.47 10.50
N GLY A 186 13.04 2.40 11.37
CA GLY A 186 12.71 1.18 12.12
C GLY A 186 12.16 0.04 11.23
N PHE A 187 11.39 0.37 10.20
CA PHE A 187 10.94 -0.61 9.21
C PHE A 187 12.13 -1.19 8.44
N GLY A 188 13.05 -0.33 7.98
CA GLY A 188 14.28 -0.76 7.32
C GLY A 188 15.18 -1.62 8.21
N ALA A 189 15.26 -1.32 9.51
CA ALA A 189 16.03 -2.10 10.48
C ALA A 189 15.44 -3.50 10.75
N GLY A 190 14.14 -3.70 10.51
CA GLY A 190 13.49 -5.01 10.61
C GLY A 190 13.78 -5.95 9.44
N ILE A 191 14.50 -5.49 8.41
CA ILE A 191 14.84 -6.27 7.22
C ILE A 191 16.37 -6.42 7.16
N GLU A 192 16.85 -7.63 7.41
CA GLU A 192 18.28 -7.97 7.38
C GLU A 192 18.82 -7.96 5.94
N ALA A 193 18.08 -8.57 5.02
CA ALA A 193 18.43 -8.60 3.61
C ALA A 193 17.19 -8.49 2.71
N LEU A 194 17.34 -7.82 1.57
CA LEU A 194 16.31 -7.78 0.54
C LEU A 194 16.96 -7.89 -0.83
N GLU A 195 16.48 -8.83 -1.62
CA GLU A 195 16.91 -9.03 -2.99
C GLU A 195 15.72 -8.94 -3.95
N VAL A 196 15.88 -8.15 -5.01
CA VAL A 196 14.90 -8.07 -6.11
C VAL A 196 15.52 -8.71 -7.33
N ARG A 197 14.88 -9.76 -7.84
CA ARG A 197 15.20 -10.45 -9.09
C ARG A 197 14.13 -10.15 -10.13
N GLU A 198 14.27 -10.66 -11.35
CA GLU A 198 13.21 -10.50 -12.35
C GLU A 198 11.94 -11.21 -11.88
N GLY A 199 10.88 -10.45 -11.63
CA GLY A 199 9.57 -10.98 -11.22
C GLY A 199 9.48 -11.53 -9.79
N GLU A 200 10.51 -11.40 -8.96
CA GLU A 200 10.55 -11.95 -7.59
C GLU A 200 11.25 -11.00 -6.61
N LEU A 201 10.73 -10.93 -5.39
CA LEU A 201 11.28 -10.20 -4.27
C LEU A 201 11.43 -11.16 -3.08
N GLU A 202 12.65 -11.31 -2.59
CA GLU A 202 12.97 -12.09 -1.40
C GLU A 202 13.43 -11.13 -0.29
N LEU A 203 12.93 -11.33 0.92
CA LEU A 203 13.37 -10.59 2.09
C LEU A 203 13.59 -11.53 3.28
N LEU A 204 14.65 -11.22 4.04
CA LEU A 204 15.04 -11.87 5.28
C LEU A 204 14.79 -10.87 6.41
N LEU A 205 14.00 -11.28 7.40
CA LEU A 205 13.67 -10.44 8.55
C LEU A 205 14.77 -10.51 9.60
N ALA A 206 15.03 -9.36 10.23
CA ALA A 206 15.96 -9.24 11.35
C ALA A 206 15.41 -9.97 12.60
N PRO A 207 16.28 -10.40 13.52
CA PRO A 207 15.91 -11.10 14.75
C PRO A 207 15.17 -10.27 15.79
#